data_AF-A0AAX1KM97-F1
#
_entry.id   AF-A0AAX1KM97-F1
#
_cell.length_a   1.000
_cell.length_b   1.000
_cell.length_c   1.000
_cell.angle_alpha   90.00
_cell.angle_beta   90.00
_cell.angle_gamma   90.00
#
_symmetry.space_group_name_H-M   'P 1'
#
loop_
_entity.id
_entity.type
_entity.pdbx_description
1 polymer ?
#
loop_
_entity_poly.entity_id
_entity_poly.type
_entity_poly.pdbx_seq_one_letter_code
_entity_poly.pdbx_strand_id
1 'polypeptide(L)'
;MDEELFLPVLSHFENGNFWTASGGALRYKVVPDTGESPRLTAEVWEGPWRYQDSTVEETKEFPLSEEGLEELRGWLDRWRTEMNARPKKTLEETLAARAARRAELEAAAAGKQEGETA
;
A
#
# COMPACT_ATOMS: atom_id res chain seq x y z
N MET A 1 15.75 15.15 -12.11
CA MET A 1 16.13 14.69 -10.76
C MET A 1 15.32 13.44 -10.53
N ASP A 2 15.98 12.29 -10.45
CA ASP A 2 15.36 11.06 -9.96
C ASP A 2 15.01 11.32 -8.49
N GLU A 3 13.75 11.61 -8.21
CA GLU A 3 13.29 11.82 -6.85
C GLU A 3 13.35 10.48 -6.13
N GLU A 4 14.33 10.34 -5.26
CA GLU A 4 14.57 9.12 -4.52
C GLU A 4 13.39 8.86 -3.57
N LEU A 5 12.90 7.62 -3.55
CA LEU A 5 11.80 7.26 -2.69
C LEU A 5 12.24 7.38 -1.22
N PHE A 6 11.49 8.16 -0.44
CA PHE A 6 11.80 8.36 0.97
C PHE A 6 11.21 7.23 1.83
N LEU A 7 12.06 6.60 2.62
CA LEU A 7 11.65 5.64 3.65
C LEU A 7 12.29 6.07 4.98
N PRO A 8 11.54 6.05 6.10
CA PRO A 8 12.11 6.29 7.42
C PRO A 8 13.21 5.29 7.79
N VAL A 9 14.03 5.66 8.77
CA VAL A 9 15.04 4.77 9.36
C VAL A 9 14.39 3.67 10.20
N LEU A 10 15.12 2.57 10.44
CA LEU A 10 14.63 1.38 11.18
C LEU A 10 13.98 1.74 12.52
N SER A 11 14.59 2.63 13.31
CA SER A 11 14.07 3.03 14.63
C SER A 11 12.67 3.65 14.59
N HIS A 12 12.25 4.22 13.45
CA HIS A 12 10.88 4.69 13.28
C HIS A 12 9.89 3.52 13.41
N PHE A 13 10.21 2.40 12.75
CA PHE A 13 9.39 1.20 12.70
C PHE A 13 9.50 0.35 13.97
N GLU A 14 10.69 0.26 14.58
CA GLU A 14 10.88 -0.41 15.88
C GLU A 14 10.03 0.24 16.99
N ASN A 15 9.77 1.55 16.88
CA ASN A 15 8.87 2.27 17.77
C ASN A 15 7.37 2.05 17.44
N GLY A 16 7.04 1.15 16.50
CA GLY A 16 5.67 0.83 16.12
C GLY A 16 5.00 1.87 15.21
N ASN A 17 5.75 2.81 14.64
CA ASN A 17 5.17 3.83 13.78
C ASN A 17 4.96 3.30 12.36
N PHE A 18 3.74 3.43 11.85
CA PHE A 18 3.44 3.15 10.45
C PHE A 18 3.87 4.32 9.57
N TRP A 19 4.20 4.02 8.32
CA TRP A 19 4.60 5.00 7.32
C TRP A 19 3.69 4.95 6.10
N THR A 20 3.37 6.12 5.54
CA THR A 20 2.68 6.23 4.24
C THR A 20 3.30 7.33 3.42
N ALA A 21 3.56 7.06 2.15
CA ALA A 21 4.10 8.05 1.23
C ALA A 21 3.75 7.70 -0.23
N SER A 22 4.17 8.56 -1.14
CA SER A 22 3.93 8.43 -2.58
C SER A 22 5.18 8.75 -3.38
N GLY A 23 5.34 8.09 -4.52
CA GLY A 23 6.39 8.37 -5.51
C GLY A 23 5.79 8.43 -6.91
N GLY A 24 5.25 9.59 -7.28
CA GLY A 24 4.47 9.74 -8.52
C GLY A 24 3.11 9.02 -8.44
N ALA A 25 2.87 8.07 -9.35
CA ALA A 25 1.67 7.24 -9.36
C ALA A 25 1.66 6.18 -8.25
N LEU A 26 2.84 5.80 -7.71
CA LEU A 26 2.93 4.85 -6.61
C LEU A 26 2.42 5.47 -5.31
N ARG A 27 1.60 4.72 -4.59
CA ARG A 27 1.33 4.91 -3.16
C ARG A 27 1.71 3.67 -2.40
N TYR A 28 2.26 3.87 -1.21
CA TYR A 28 2.63 2.75 -0.35
C TYR A 28 2.36 3.06 1.11
N LYS A 29 2.15 1.99 1.86
CA LYS A 29 1.97 1.97 3.31
C LYS A 29 2.85 0.88 3.88
N VAL A 30 3.49 1.14 5.00
CA VAL A 30 4.32 0.19 5.72
C VAL A 30 3.84 0.17 7.16
N VAL A 31 3.45 -1.00 7.64
CA VAL A 31 3.00 -1.20 9.02
C VAL A 31 3.98 -2.15 9.71
N PRO A 32 4.65 -1.72 10.79
CA PRO A 32 5.48 -2.62 11.58
C PRO A 32 4.62 -3.48 12.51
N ASP A 33 5.03 -4.72 12.69
CA ASP A 33 4.63 -5.62 13.77
C ASP A 33 5.87 -5.84 14.64
N THR A 34 5.85 -5.35 15.88
CA THR A 34 6.99 -5.43 16.82
C THR A 34 6.81 -6.54 17.86
N GLY A 35 5.89 -7.47 17.59
CA GLY A 35 5.58 -8.61 18.46
C GLY A 35 6.66 -9.70 18.45
N GLU A 36 6.25 -10.94 18.74
CA GLU A 36 7.14 -12.10 18.80
C GLU A 36 7.90 -12.39 17.50
N SER A 37 7.36 -11.98 16.35
CA SER A 37 7.98 -12.16 15.03
C SER A 37 8.06 -10.82 14.30
N PRO A 38 9.10 -10.03 14.58
CA PRO A 38 9.15 -8.63 14.16
C PRO A 38 9.27 -8.50 12.64
N ARG A 39 8.31 -7.83 12.02
CA ARG A 39 8.19 -7.71 10.56
C ARG A 39 7.58 -6.39 10.11
N LEU A 40 7.79 -6.06 8.85
CA LEU A 40 7.21 -4.93 8.15
C LEU A 40 6.23 -5.46 7.10
N THR A 41 4.96 -5.10 7.20
CA THR A 41 3.98 -5.37 6.15
C THR A 41 3.86 -4.13 5.27
N ALA A 42 4.30 -4.24 4.03
CA ALA A 42 4.19 -3.17 3.04
C ALA A 42 3.09 -3.48 2.02
N GLU A 43 2.34 -2.45 1.66
CA GLU A 43 1.24 -2.49 0.70
C GLU A 43 1.45 -1.41 -0.33
N VAL A 44 1.26 -1.73 -1.61
CA VAL A 44 1.34 -0.76 -2.71
C VAL A 44 0.02 -0.68 -3.49
N TRP A 45 -0.31 0.52 -3.96
CA TRP A 45 -1.46 0.74 -4.82
C TRP A 45 -1.25 1.97 -5.70
N GLU A 46 -2.04 2.05 -6.77
CA GLU A 46 -1.91 3.12 -7.74
C GLU A 46 -2.73 4.39 -7.40
N GLY A 47 -2.14 5.53 -7.73
CA GLY A 47 -2.75 6.80 -8.18
C GLY A 47 -4.21 6.74 -8.65
N PRO A 48 -5.11 7.71 -8.34
CA PRO A 48 -4.97 8.92 -7.53
C PRO A 48 -5.71 8.89 -6.17
N TRP A 49 -6.32 7.77 -5.77
CA TRP A 49 -7.13 7.68 -4.54
C TRP A 49 -6.37 7.26 -3.26
N ARG A 50 -6.99 7.54 -2.11
CA ARG A 50 -6.50 7.10 -0.79
C ARG A 50 -6.73 5.60 -0.63
N TYR A 51 -5.99 4.97 0.29
CA TYR A 51 -6.01 3.52 0.53
C TYR A 51 -7.41 2.88 0.54
N GLN A 52 -8.39 3.46 1.24
CA GLN A 52 -9.77 2.93 1.32
C GLN A 52 -10.52 2.91 -0.02
N ASP A 53 -10.17 3.83 -0.92
CA ASP A 53 -10.79 4.01 -2.23
C ASP A 53 -9.96 3.34 -3.35
N SER A 54 -8.91 2.60 -2.99
CA SER A 54 -7.98 1.94 -3.91
C SER A 54 -7.94 0.43 -3.68
N THR A 55 -7.63 -0.31 -4.74
CA THR A 55 -7.28 -1.74 -4.67
C THR A 55 -5.80 -1.86 -4.41
N VAL A 56 -5.42 -2.64 -3.39
CA VAL A 56 -4.03 -2.98 -3.12
C VAL A 56 -3.54 -3.90 -4.23
N GLU A 57 -2.46 -3.51 -4.90
CA GLU A 57 -1.87 -4.26 -6.02
C GLU A 57 -1.02 -5.41 -5.51
N GLU A 58 -0.23 -5.16 -4.45
CA GLU A 58 0.58 -6.18 -3.81
C GLU A 58 0.78 -5.84 -2.33
N THR A 59 0.71 -6.88 -1.51
CA THR A 59 1.11 -6.85 -0.10
C THR A 59 2.32 -7.77 0.04
N LYS A 60 3.39 -7.27 0.66
CA LYS A 60 4.61 -8.04 0.91
C LYS A 60 5.12 -7.80 2.32
N GLU A 61 5.60 -8.85 2.95
CA GLU A 61 6.22 -8.81 4.28
C GLU A 61 7.74 -8.82 4.15
N PHE A 62 8.40 -8.08 5.05
CA PHE A 62 9.85 -7.98 5.16
C PHE A 62 10.24 -8.14 6.63
N PRO A 63 11.46 -8.62 6.95
CA PRO A 63 11.92 -8.63 8.33
C PRO A 63 12.05 -7.18 8.86
N LEU A 64 11.77 -6.97 10.15
CA LEU A 64 12.03 -5.68 10.80
C LEU A 64 13.52 -5.59 11.16
N SER A 65 14.34 -5.34 10.15
CA SER A 65 15.80 -5.22 10.25
C SER A 65 16.33 -4.24 9.21
N GLU A 66 17.61 -3.85 9.31
CA GLU A 66 18.24 -3.00 8.28
C GLU A 66 18.19 -3.68 6.90
N GLU A 67 18.52 -4.97 6.83
CA GLU A 67 18.42 -5.77 5.60
C GLU A 67 16.98 -5.77 5.03
N GLY A 68 15.98 -5.92 5.89
CA GLY A 68 14.57 -5.88 5.47
C GLY A 68 14.13 -4.51 4.96
N LEU A 69 14.66 -3.41 5.53
CA LEU A 69 14.43 -2.06 4.99
C LEU A 69 15.08 -1.87 3.62
N GLU A 70 16.27 -2.42 3.39
CA GLU A 70 16.93 -2.38 2.08
C GLU A 70 16.15 -3.19 1.03
N GLU A 71 15.68 -4.38 1.39
CA GLU A 71 14.80 -5.20 0.53
C GLU A 71 13.49 -4.48 0.21
N LEU A 72 12.85 -3.87 1.22
CA LEU A 72 11.65 -3.06 1.07
C LEU A 72 11.90 -1.89 0.12
N ARG A 73 13.03 -1.21 0.25
CA ARG A 73 13.39 -0.09 -0.62
C ARG A 73 13.53 -0.52 -2.07
N GLY A 74 14.26 -1.61 -2.34
CA GLY A 74 14.40 -2.15 -3.69
C GLY A 74 13.06 -2.59 -4.30
N TRP A 75 12.19 -3.17 -3.48
CA TRP A 75 10.84 -3.55 -3.90
C TRP A 75 9.95 -2.33 -4.23
N LEU A 76 10.00 -1.28 -3.42
CA LEU A 76 9.29 -0.02 -3.69
C LEU A 76 9.82 0.69 -4.93
N ASP A 77 11.13 0.64 -5.19
CA ASP A 77 11.74 1.22 -6.39
C ASP A 77 11.26 0.54 -7.67
N ARG A 78 11.19 -0.80 -7.67
CA ARG A 78 10.58 -1.57 -8.75
C ARG A 78 9.14 -1.14 -9.00
N TRP A 79 8.31 -1.10 -7.96
CA TRP A 79 6.91 -0.70 -8.09
C TRP A 79 6.74 0.75 -8.54
N ARG A 80 7.61 1.66 -8.06
CA ARG A 80 7.65 3.05 -8.50
C ARG A 80 7.89 3.12 -10.01
N THR A 81 8.89 2.38 -10.49
CA THR A 81 9.23 2.35 -11.91
C THR A 81 8.09 1.77 -12.75
N GLU A 82 7.52 0.64 -12.32
CA GLU A 82 6.42 -0.01 -13.04
C GLU A 82 5.17 0.87 -13.09
N MET A 83 4.72 1.42 -11.95
CA MET A 83 3.50 2.22 -11.90
C MET A 83 3.64 3.56 -12.61
N ASN A 84 4.80 4.22 -12.53
CA ASN A 84 5.01 5.50 -13.23
C ASN A 84 5.19 5.33 -14.74
N ALA A 85 5.55 4.14 -15.22
CA ALA A 85 5.62 3.85 -16.65
C ALA A 85 4.23 3.60 -17.29
N ARG A 86 3.19 3.35 -16.46
CA ARG A 86 1.84 3.10 -16.95
C ARG A 86 1.23 4.38 -17.56
N PRO A 87 0.38 4.24 -18.59
CA PRO A 87 -0.35 5.38 -19.13
C PRO A 87 -1.21 6.02 -18.05
N LYS A 88 -1.24 7.35 -18.02
CA LYS A 88 -2.08 8.10 -17.08
C LYS A 88 -3.54 7.80 -17.36
N LYS A 89 -4.24 7.23 -16.37
CA LYS A 89 -5.69 7.04 -16.41
C LYS A 89 -6.39 8.39 -16.53
N THR A 90 -7.44 8.43 -17.34
CA THR A 90 -8.35 9.57 -17.43
C THR A 90 -9.14 9.74 -16.14
N LEU A 91 -9.72 10.93 -15.93
CA LEU A 91 -10.57 11.19 -14.78
C LEU A 91 -11.72 10.18 -14.70
N GLU A 92 -12.35 9.86 -15.82
CA GLU A 92 -13.46 8.90 -15.91
C GLU A 92 -13.03 7.50 -15.45
N GLU A 93 -11.89 7.00 -15.92
CA GLU A 93 -11.34 5.71 -15.50
C GLU A 93 -11.02 5.69 -14.01
N THR A 94 -10.44 6.76 -13.46
CA THR A 94 -10.14 6.83 -12.03
C THR A 94 -11.40 6.85 -11.18
N LEU A 95 -12.45 7.55 -11.60
CA LEU A 95 -13.74 7.58 -10.90
C LEU A 95 -14.44 6.22 -10.96
N ALA A 96 -14.42 5.55 -12.11
CA ALA A 96 -14.98 4.22 -12.27
C ALA A 96 -14.28 3.20 -11.37
N ALA A 97 -12.95 3.23 -11.30
CA ALA A 97 -12.18 2.34 -10.41
C ALA A 97 -12.54 2.54 -8.93
N ARG A 98 -12.71 3.80 -8.48
CA ARG A 98 -13.15 4.11 -7.11
C ARG A 98 -14.58 3.63 -6.85
N ALA A 99 -15.48 3.85 -7.79
CA ALA A 99 -16.87 3.42 -7.66
C ALA A 99 -16.96 1.88 -7.55
N ALA A 100 -16.19 1.16 -8.37
CA ALA A 100 -16.07 -0.29 -8.29
C ALA A 100 -15.57 -0.73 -6.90
N ARG A 101 -14.47 -0.13 -6.41
CA ARG A 101 -13.92 -0.47 -5.09
C ARG A 101 -14.93 -0.26 -3.96
N ARG A 102 -15.71 0.82 -4.01
CA ARG A 102 -16.77 1.09 -3.02
C ARG A 102 -17.89 0.08 -3.09
N ALA A 103 -18.33 -0.29 -4.29
CA ALA A 103 -19.34 -1.31 -4.48
C ALA A 103 -18.89 -2.68 -3.93
N GLU A 104 -17.62 -3.06 -4.14
CA GLU A 104 -17.05 -4.27 -3.55
C GLU A 104 -17.08 -4.26 -2.01
N LEU A 105 -16.71 -3.13 -1.41
CA LEU A 105 -16.72 -2.97 0.05
C LEU A 105 -18.15 -3.01 0.63
N GLU A 106 -19.11 -2.39 -0.05
CA GLU A 106 -20.52 -2.42 0.34
C GLU A 106 -21.09 -3.84 0.23
N ALA A 107 -20.81 -4.55 -0.86
CA ALA A 107 -21.21 -5.95 -1.03
C ALA A 107 -20.59 -6.86 0.05
N ALA A 108 -19.31 -6.65 0.39
CA ALA A 108 -18.65 -7.40 1.45
C ALA A 108 -19.23 -7.09 2.85
N ALA A 109 -19.70 -5.86 3.09
CA ALA A 109 -20.36 -5.49 4.34
C ALA A 109 -21.76 -6.14 4.44
N ALA A 110 -22.54 -6.12 3.36
CA ALA A 110 -23.86 -6.75 3.30
C ALA A 110 -23.79 -8.27 3.53
N GLY A 111 -22.84 -8.96 2.89
CA GLY A 111 -22.66 -10.41 3.06
C GLY A 111 -22.23 -10.84 4.46
N LYS A 112 -21.52 -9.97 5.21
CA LYS A 112 -21.21 -10.22 6.63
C LYS A 112 -22.43 -10.09 7.52
N GLN A 113 -23.35 -9.19 7.17
CA GLN A 113 -24.58 -8.97 7.93
C GLN A 113 -25.57 -10.14 7.79
N GLU A 114 -25.58 -10.82 6.64
CA GLU A 114 -26.42 -12.01 6.41
C GLU A 114 -25.90 -13.27 7.13
N GLY A 115 -24.58 -13.39 7.32
CA GLY A 115 -23.95 -14.51 8.04
C GLY A 115 -24.03 -14.44 9.57
N GLU A 116 -24.30 -13.26 10.13
CA GLU A 116 -24.42 -13.04 11.59
C GLU A 116 -25.86 -13.23 12.09
N THR A 117 -26.82 -13.44 11.18
CA THR A 117 -28.25 -13.66 11.48
C THR A 117 -28.71 -15.12 11.33
N ALA A 118 -27.80 -16.08 11.17
CA ALA A 118 -28.10 -17.50 10.96
C ALA A 118 -27.78 -18.39 12.19
#